data_AF-A0A7C6UQH4-F1
#
_entry.id   AF-A0A7C6UQH4-F1
#
_cell.length_a   1.000
_cell.length_b   1.000
_cell.length_c   1.000
_cell.angle_alpha   90.00
_cell.angle_beta   90.00
_cell.angle_gamma   90.00
#
_symmetry.space_group_name_H-M   'P 1'
#
loop_
_entity.id
_entity.type
_entity.pdbx_description
1 polymer ?
#
loop_
_entity_poly.entity_id
_entity_poly.type
_entity_poly.pdbx_seq_one_letter_code
_entity_poly.pdbx_strand_id
1 'polypeptide(L)' 'MENYKVILEYFEKAPEPVRAGKVAEDTGIDRKEVDKVMNKLKKEEKIISPKHCFWALKD' A
#
# COMPACT_ATOMS: atom_id res chain seq x y z
N MET A 1 5.32 4.15 13.12
CA MET A 1 5.13 5.29 12.18
C MET A 1 6.04 5.18 10.97
N GLU A 2 7.09 4.34 11.00
CA GLU A 2 7.97 4.09 9.84
C GLU A 2 7.28 3.33 8.71
N ASN A 3 6.53 2.27 9.05
CA ASN A 3 5.90 1.39 8.07
C ASN A 3 4.90 2.11 7.15
N TYR A 4 4.22 3.15 7.65
CA TYR A 4 3.33 3.96 6.83
C TYR A 4 4.07 4.69 5.70
N LYS A 5 5.21 5.29 6.02
CA LYS A 5 6.02 6.04 5.05
C LYS A 5 6.64 5.12 4.01
N VAL A 6 7.18 3.99 4.45
CA VAL A 6 7.77 2.98 3.55
C VAL A 6 6.75 2.46 2.55
N ILE A 7 5.53 2.14 3.03
CA ILE A 7 4.46 1.65 2.16
C ILE A 7 3.99 2.76 1.21
N LEU A 8 3.83 4.00 1.69
CA LEU A 8 3.46 5.14 0.85
C LEU A 8 4.50 5.38 -0.26
N GLU A 9 5.79 5.44 0.09
CA GLU A 9 6.87 5.59 -0.88
C GLU A 9 6.96 4.43 -1.86
N TYR A 10 6.69 3.21 -1.39
CA TYR A 10 6.62 2.04 -2.26
C TYR A 10 5.50 2.20 -3.30
N PHE A 11 4.33 2.71 -2.89
CA PHE A 11 3.26 3.02 -3.83
C PHE A 11 3.57 4.23 -4.74
N GLU A 12 4.31 5.25 -4.29
CA GLU A 12 4.78 6.36 -5.15
C GLU A 12 5.75 5.88 -6.22
N LYS A 13 6.60 4.92 -5.87
CA LYS A 13 7.56 4.31 -6.80
C LYS A 13 6.96 3.19 -7.63
N ALA A 14 5.81 2.65 -7.24
CA ALA A 14 5.15 1.57 -7.96
C ALA A 14 4.44 2.16 -9.20
N PRO A 15 4.89 1.83 -10.43
CA PRO A 15 4.25 2.31 -11.65
C PRO A 15 2.92 1.58 -11.93
N GLU A 16 2.60 0.56 -11.15
CA GLU A 16 1.46 -0.32 -11.36
C GLU A 16 0.71 -0.56 -10.06
N PRO A 17 -0.61 -0.82 -10.13
CA PRO A 17 -1.36 -1.20 -8.95
C PRO A 17 -0.82 -2.53 -8.39
N VAL A 18 -0.41 -2.52 -7.12
CA VAL A 18 0.21 -3.66 -6.44
C VAL A 18 -0.71 -4.22 -5.34
N ARG A 19 -0.52 -5.50 -5.00
CA ARG A 19 -1.30 -6.18 -3.96
C ARG A 19 -0.65 -5.98 -2.60
N ALA A 20 -1.45 -5.98 -1.53
CA ALA A 20 -0.96 -5.93 -0.14
C ALA A 20 0.09 -7.01 0.17
N GLY A 21 -0.08 -8.22 -0.38
CA GLY A 21 0.91 -9.30 -0.23
C GLY A 21 2.26 -8.93 -0.84
N LYS A 22 2.27 -8.36 -2.05
CA LYS A 22 3.50 -7.93 -2.71
C LYS A 22 4.18 -6.80 -1.95
N VAL A 23 3.40 -5.83 -1.43
CA VAL A 23 3.94 -4.77 -0.56
C VAL A 23 4.62 -5.37 0.67
N ALA A 24 3.99 -6.33 1.34
CA ALA A 24 4.58 -7.00 2.50
C ALA A 24 5.88 -7.73 2.17
N GLU A 25 5.95 -8.40 1.02
CA GLU A 25 7.16 -9.09 0.55
C GLU A 25 8.29 -8.12 0.18
N ASP A 26 7.99 -7.06 -0.59
CA ASP A 26 8.98 -6.07 -1.04
C ASP A 26 9.52 -5.21 0.12
N THR A 27 8.63 -4.80 1.02
CA THR A 27 9.00 -3.94 2.16
C THR A 27 9.51 -4.72 3.37
N GLY A 28 9.34 -6.05 3.38
CA GLY A 28 9.65 -6.89 4.54
C GLY A 28 8.74 -6.61 5.76
N ILE A 29 7.63 -5.90 5.56
CA ILE A 29 6.72 -5.52 6.63
C ILE A 29 5.71 -6.65 6.87
N ASP A 30 5.41 -6.90 8.14
CA ASP A 30 4.40 -7.90 8.51
C ASP A 30 3.05 -7.59 7.85
N ARG A 31 2.40 -8.63 7.34
CA ARG A 31 1.13 -8.48 6.61
C ARG A 31 0.04 -7.78 7.44
N LYS A 32 0.06 -7.92 8.78
CA LYS A 32 -0.84 -7.16 9.67
C LYS A 32 -0.56 -5.66 9.67
N GLU A 33 0.71 -5.28 9.66
CA GLU A 33 1.13 -3.88 9.61
C GLU A 33 0.79 -3.28 8.24
N VAL A 34 1.07 -4.01 7.15
CA VAL A 34 0.68 -3.59 5.80
C VAL A 34 -0.83 -3.36 5.72
N ASP A 35 -1.64 -4.32 6.19
CA ASP A 35 -3.10 -4.19 6.16
C ASP A 35 -3.62 -3.00 6.97
N LYS A 36 -3.05 -2.75 8.16
CA LYS A 36 -3.36 -1.56 8.97
C LYS A 36 -3.04 -0.26 8.23
N VAL A 37 -1.86 -0.18 7.63
CA VAL A 37 -1.42 1.00 6.88
C VAL A 37 -2.28 1.20 5.65
N MET A 38 -2.57 0.14 4.88
CA MET A 38 -3.40 0.21 3.69
C MET A 38 -4.84 0.60 4.02
N ASN A 39 -5.42 0.10 5.12
CA ASN A 39 -6.72 0.57 5.60
C ASN A 39 -6.70 2.06 5.95
N LYS A 40 -5.61 2.55 6.54
CA LYS A 40 -5.45 3.97 6.85
C LYS A 40 -5.31 4.82 5.59
N LEU A 41 -4.46 4.41 4.64
CA LEU A 41 -4.29 5.05 3.33
C LEU A 41 -5.58 5.08 2.52
N LYS A 42 -6.34 3.98 2.55
CA LYS A 42 -7.67 3.89 1.93
C LYS A 42 -8.66 4.87 2.57
N LYS A 43 -8.63 4.98 3.90
CA LYS A 43 -9.49 5.90 4.66
C LYS A 43 -9.11 7.37 4.40
N GLU A 44 -7.84 7.65 4.16
CA GLU A 44 -7.34 8.95 3.71
C GLU A 44 -7.50 9.16 2.19
N GLU A 45 -8.12 8.23 1.47
CA GLU A 45 -8.28 8.23 0.02
C GLU A 45 -6.97 8.40 -0.77
N LYS A 46 -5.81 8.11 -0.17
CA LYS A 46 -4.52 8.18 -0.86
C LYS A 46 -4.29 7.04 -1.83
N ILE A 47 -4.95 5.90 -1.60
CA ILE A 47 -4.89 4.75 -2.51
C ILE A 47 -6.26 4.43 -3.08
N ILE A 48 -6.30 4.09 -4.36
CA ILE A 48 -7.46 3.56 -5.06
C ILE A 48 -7.27 2.08 -5.36
N SER A 49 -8.39 1.35 -5.47
CA SER A 49 -8.39 -0.04 -5.89
C SER A 49 -8.94 -0.15 -7.31
N PRO A 50 -8.12 0.03 -8.35
CA PRO A 50 -8.58 -0.01 -9.74
C PRO A 50 -9.00 -1.44 -10.16
N LYS A 51 -8.46 -2.45 -9.48
CA LYS A 51 -8.74 -3.87 -9.72
C LYS A 51 -8.84 -4.61 -8.39
N HIS A 52 -9.68 -5.63 -8.35
CA HIS A 52 -9.92 -6.40 -7.13
C HIS A 52 -8.60 -6.93 -6.54
N CYS A 53 -8.36 -6.61 -5.25
CA CYS A 53 -7.15 -6.94 -4.50
C CYS A 53 -5.87 -6.18 -4.90
N PHE A 54 -5.96 -5.17 -5.77
CA PHE A 54 -4.85 -4.30 -6.13
C PHE A 54 -5.07 -2.87 -5.65
N TRP A 55 -3.97 -2.18 -5.36
CA TRP A 55 -3.96 -0.85 -4.80
C TRP A 55 -2.93 -0.01 -5.54
N ALA A 56 -3.30 1.20 -5.93
CA ALA A 56 -2.42 2.21 -6.51
C ALA A 56 -2.62 3.52 -5.77
N LEU A 57 -1.65 4.43 -5.85
CA LEU A 57 -1.92 5.81 -5.41
C LEU A 57 -3.04 6.42 -6.23
N LYS A 58 -3.84 7.23 -5.54
CA LYS A 58 -4.76 8.17 -6.15
C LYS A 58 -3.93 9.34 -6.64
N ASP A 59 -3.82 9.50 -7.95
CA ASP A 59 -3.42 10.78 -8.56
C ASP A 59 -4.51 11.84 -8.31
#